data_AF-J9C015-F1
#
_entry.id   AF-J9C015-F1
#
_cell.length_a   1.000
_cell.length_b   1.000
_cell.length_c   1.000
_cell.angle_alpha   90.00
_cell.angle_beta   90.00
_cell.angle_gamma   90.00
#
_symmetry.space_group_name_H-M   'P 1'
#
loop_
_entity.id
_entity.type
_entity.pdbx_description
1 polymer ?
#
loop_
_entity_poly.entity_id
_entity_poly.type
_entity_poly.pdbx_seq_one_letter_code
_entity_poly.pdbx_strand_id
1 'polypeptide(L)'
;MRELQQQYKEILETGSAHSISHFPHQLAYNVIPQIDKMTPNDYTKEEMKMYHETRKIMHSDVRTSATCVRVSSLRSHSESIWFETERPLSVEEIRHALQKAPGVSLVDDPQH
;
A
#
# COMPACT_ATOMS: atom_id res chain seq x y z
N MET A 1 0.55 -6.06 -14.51
CA MET A 1 0.41 -4.94 -15.46
C MET A 1 -0.40 -5.30 -16.68
N ARG A 2 0.12 -6.15 -17.59
CA ARG A 2 -0.62 -6.57 -18.80
C ARG A 2 -1.98 -7.19 -18.49
N GLU A 3 -2.06 -8.05 -17.48
CA GLU A 3 -3.33 -8.65 -17.05
C GLU A 3 -4.38 -7.62 -16.67
N LEU A 4 -4.04 -6.61 -15.85
CA LEU A 4 -5.00 -5.56 -15.45
C LEU A 4 -5.50 -4.75 -16.67
N GLN A 5 -4.60 -4.41 -17.60
CA GLN A 5 -4.98 -3.72 -18.85
C GLN A 5 -5.90 -4.58 -19.72
N GLN A 6 -5.62 -5.88 -19.79
CA GLN A 6 -6.43 -6.83 -20.54
C GLN A 6 -7.82 -7.01 -19.91
N GLN A 7 -7.91 -7.11 -18.58
CA GLN A 7 -9.20 -7.16 -17.86
C GLN A 7 -10.04 -5.91 -18.14
N TYR A 8 -9.44 -4.71 -18.16
CA TYR A 8 -10.18 -3.49 -18.54
C TYR A 8 -10.73 -3.56 -19.96
N LYS A 9 -9.92 -4.03 -20.92
CA LYS A 9 -10.36 -4.18 -22.32
C LYS A 9 -11.55 -5.15 -22.43
N GLU A 10 -11.45 -6.31 -21.80
CA GLU A 10 -12.51 -7.34 -21.82
C GLU A 10 -13.83 -6.83 -21.23
N ILE A 11 -13.76 -6.12 -20.11
CA ILE A 11 -14.95 -5.52 -19.47
C ILE A 11 -15.61 -4.50 -20.40
N LEU A 12 -14.83 -3.67 -21.08
CA LEU A 12 -15.37 -2.67 -22.01
C LEU A 12 -15.96 -3.30 -23.28
N GLU A 13 -15.38 -4.38 -23.79
CA GLU A 13 -15.80 -5.03 -25.05
C GLU A 13 -16.93 -6.04 -24.86
N THR A 14 -16.93 -6.78 -23.74
CA THR A 14 -17.79 -7.96 -23.54
C THR A 14 -18.66 -7.89 -22.29
N GLY A 15 -18.39 -6.94 -21.39
CA GLY A 15 -19.11 -6.78 -20.12
C GLY A 15 -18.54 -7.62 -18.97
N SER A 16 -17.51 -8.44 -19.18
CA SER A 16 -16.89 -9.27 -18.14
C SER A 16 -15.40 -9.48 -18.36
N ALA A 17 -14.65 -9.71 -17.28
CA ALA A 17 -13.24 -10.11 -17.36
C ALA A 17 -13.11 -11.64 -17.40
N HIS A 18 -12.19 -12.13 -18.23
CA HIS A 18 -11.89 -13.54 -18.40
C HIS A 18 -10.40 -13.86 -18.20
N SER A 19 -9.53 -12.87 -18.39
CA SER A 19 -8.08 -12.99 -18.16
C SER A 19 -7.71 -12.84 -16.68
N ILE A 20 -7.89 -13.90 -15.89
CA ILE A 20 -7.51 -13.97 -14.48
C ILE A 20 -6.49 -15.11 -14.31
N SER A 21 -5.20 -14.77 -14.21
CA SER A 21 -4.13 -15.78 -14.23
C SER A 21 -2.98 -15.50 -13.26
N HIS A 22 -2.64 -14.22 -13.07
CA HIS A 22 -1.58 -13.77 -12.18
C HIS A 22 -2.10 -13.26 -10.84
N PHE A 23 -3.31 -12.70 -10.83
CA PHE A 23 -3.98 -12.32 -9.59
C PHE A 23 -4.88 -13.47 -9.11
N PRO A 24 -5.07 -13.64 -7.79
CA PRO A 24 -5.96 -14.68 -7.28
C PRO A 24 -7.44 -14.47 -7.66
N HIS A 25 -7.80 -13.22 -7.98
CA HIS A 25 -9.14 -12.80 -8.40
C HIS A 25 -9.05 -11.68 -9.45
N GLN A 26 -10.18 -11.34 -10.08
CA GLN A 26 -10.28 -10.15 -10.93
C GLN A 26 -9.81 -8.91 -10.16
N LEU A 27 -8.92 -8.12 -10.76
CA LEU A 27 -8.41 -6.88 -10.17
C LEU A 27 -9.07 -5.64 -10.77
N ALA A 28 -9.48 -5.66 -12.04
CA ALA A 28 -10.19 -4.54 -12.65
C ALA A 28 -11.49 -4.23 -11.88
N TYR A 29 -11.65 -2.97 -11.46
CA TYR A 29 -12.78 -2.49 -10.64
C TYR A 29 -12.94 -3.23 -9.30
N ASN A 30 -11.85 -3.74 -8.73
CA ASN A 30 -11.87 -4.51 -7.50
C ASN A 30 -10.68 -4.17 -6.59
N VAL A 31 -10.78 -4.61 -5.34
CA VAL A 31 -9.69 -4.59 -4.36
C VAL A 31 -9.47 -6.00 -3.81
N ILE A 32 -8.21 -6.42 -3.69
CA ILE A 32 -7.85 -7.75 -3.21
C ILE A 32 -6.99 -7.58 -1.95
N PRO A 33 -7.50 -7.91 -0.75
CA PRO A 33 -6.75 -7.79 0.50
C PRO A 33 -5.77 -8.95 0.69
N GLN A 34 -4.96 -9.21 -0.34
CA GLN A 34 -3.91 -10.22 -0.32
C GLN A 34 -2.80 -9.83 -1.29
N ILE A 35 -1.60 -9.61 -0.75
CA ILE A 35 -0.37 -9.48 -1.52
C ILE A 35 0.62 -10.54 -1.02
N ASP A 36 1.09 -11.40 -1.94
CA ASP A 36 1.92 -12.57 -1.61
C ASP A 36 1.12 -13.66 -0.85
N LYS A 37 1.80 -14.70 -0.37
CA LYS A 37 1.19 -15.87 0.30
C LYS A 37 0.81 -15.56 1.75
N MET A 38 -0.24 -16.21 2.24
CA MET A 38 -0.56 -16.23 3.67
C MET A 38 0.56 -16.92 4.47
N THR A 39 0.73 -16.51 5.72
CA THR A 39 1.63 -17.10 6.70
C THR A 39 0.81 -17.70 7.87
N PRO A 40 1.41 -18.50 8.78
CA PRO A 40 0.66 -19.19 9.83
C PRO A 40 -0.05 -18.31 10.88
N ASN A 41 0.22 -17.00 10.91
CA ASN A 41 -0.41 -16.05 11.84
C ASN A 41 -1.52 -15.21 11.16
N ASP A 42 -2.01 -15.67 10.00
CA ASP A 42 -3.04 -15.03 9.18
C ASP A 42 -2.68 -13.67 8.56
N TYR A 43 -1.41 -13.25 8.64
CA TYR A 43 -0.87 -12.19 7.80
C TYR A 43 -0.29 -12.75 6.51
N THR A 44 -0.32 -11.95 5.46
CA THR A 44 0.43 -12.18 4.22
C THR A 44 1.93 -11.97 4.41
N LYS A 45 2.74 -12.56 3.53
CA LYS A 45 4.19 -12.31 3.51
C LYS A 45 4.53 -10.84 3.30
N GLU A 46 3.73 -10.09 2.56
CA GLU A 46 3.98 -8.67 2.34
C GLU A 46 3.79 -7.87 3.63
N GLU A 47 2.74 -8.15 4.39
CA GLU A 47 2.50 -7.52 5.69
C GLU A 47 3.60 -7.88 6.70
N MET A 48 4.06 -9.14 6.69
CA MET A 48 5.18 -9.56 7.54
C MET A 48 6.52 -8.94 7.11
N LYS A 49 6.75 -8.68 5.81
CA LYS A 49 7.92 -7.89 5.36
C LYS A 49 7.86 -6.49 5.93
N MET A 50 6.70 -5.83 5.88
CA MET A 50 6.54 -4.48 6.46
C MET A 50 6.85 -4.46 7.96
N TYR A 51 6.51 -5.52 8.70
CA TYR A 51 6.92 -5.69 10.08
C TYR A 51 8.44 -5.86 10.26
N HIS A 52 9.03 -6.84 9.58
CA HIS A 52 10.44 -7.19 9.78
C HIS A 52 11.43 -6.14 9.23
N GLU A 53 11.15 -5.59 8.05
CA GLU A 53 12.02 -4.65 7.37
C GLU A 53 12.05 -3.30 8.07
N THR A 54 10.90 -2.79 8.54
CA THR A 54 10.85 -1.53 9.32
C THR A 54 11.75 -1.60 10.55
N ARG A 55 11.64 -2.68 11.33
CA ARG A 55 12.48 -2.90 12.53
C ARG A 55 13.96 -2.98 12.19
N LYS A 56 14.29 -3.66 11.08
CA LYS A 56 15.67 -3.81 10.61
C LYS A 56 16.26 -2.48 10.15
N ILE A 57 15.52 -1.70 9.36
CA ILE A 57 15.96 -0.41 8.80
C ILE A 57 16.11 0.63 9.90
N MET A 58 15.16 0.69 10.84
CA MET A 58 15.17 1.66 11.93
C MET A 58 16.08 1.26 13.10
N HIS A 59 16.63 0.05 13.10
CA HIS A 59 17.38 -0.51 14.23
C HIS A 59 16.62 -0.40 15.56
N SER A 60 15.30 -0.59 15.52
CA SER A 60 14.41 -0.38 16.67
C SER A 60 13.42 -1.53 16.85
N ASP A 61 12.78 -1.55 18.01
CA ASP A 61 11.72 -2.48 18.35
C ASP A 61 10.31 -1.94 18.04
N VAL A 62 10.21 -0.97 17.12
CA VAL A 62 8.93 -0.40 16.67
C VAL A 62 7.93 -1.51 16.32
N ARG A 63 6.70 -1.34 16.81
CA ARG A 63 5.59 -2.24 16.56
C ARG A 63 4.82 -1.73 15.36
N THR A 64 4.72 -2.54 14.32
CA THR A 64 3.96 -2.22 13.12
C THR A 64 2.99 -3.35 12.80
N SER A 65 1.84 -2.98 12.25
CA SER A 65 0.89 -3.89 11.64
C SER A 65 0.47 -3.24 10.33
N ALA A 66 0.31 -4.06 9.28
CA ALA A 66 -0.09 -3.58 7.97
C ALA A 66 -1.27 -4.41 7.45
N THR A 67 -2.07 -3.79 6.60
CA THR A 67 -3.01 -4.49 5.71
C THR A 67 -2.63 -4.15 4.29
N CYS A 68 -2.21 -5.15 3.51
CA CYS A 68 -1.69 -4.95 2.16
C CYS A 68 -2.76 -5.31 1.12
N VAL A 69 -3.35 -4.28 0.51
CA VAL A 69 -4.44 -4.42 -0.46
C VAL A 69 -3.95 -4.10 -1.86
N ARG A 70 -4.18 -5.02 -2.81
CA ARG A 70 -3.99 -4.74 -4.23
C ARG A 70 -5.21 -3.97 -4.75
N VAL A 71 -4.95 -2.80 -5.33
CA VAL A 71 -5.96 -1.96 -5.99
C VAL A 71 -5.71 -1.92 -7.49
N SER A 72 -6.71 -1.52 -8.28
CA SER A 72 -6.62 -1.40 -9.74
C SER A 72 -5.74 -0.23 -10.24
N SER A 73 -4.66 0.11 -9.52
CA SER A 73 -3.67 1.09 -9.97
C SER A 73 -2.66 0.42 -10.89
N LEU A 74 -2.27 1.13 -11.95
CA LEU A 74 -1.22 0.67 -12.85
C LEU A 74 0.18 0.88 -12.26
N ARG A 75 0.41 1.96 -11.52
CA ARG A 75 1.72 2.34 -11.01
C ARG A 75 1.58 3.09 -9.70
N SER A 76 2.68 3.08 -8.95
CA SER A 76 2.78 3.71 -7.63
C SER A 76 1.94 3.01 -6.56
N HIS A 77 2.37 3.15 -5.32
CA HIS A 77 1.63 2.72 -4.16
C HIS A 77 1.04 3.95 -3.45
N SER A 78 0.04 3.69 -2.62
CA SER A 78 -0.52 4.68 -1.71
C SER A 78 -0.71 3.98 -0.37
N GLU A 79 -0.34 4.67 0.71
CA GLU A 79 -0.35 4.11 2.06
C GLU A 79 -1.10 5.08 2.95
N SER A 80 -2.11 4.57 3.67
CA SER A 80 -2.71 5.27 4.79
C SER A 80 -1.96 4.85 6.04
N ILE A 81 -1.23 5.78 6.64
CA ILE A 81 -0.31 5.51 7.74
C ILE A 81 -0.85 6.17 9.01
N TRP A 82 -0.91 5.39 10.08
CA TRP A 82 -1.16 5.88 11.44
C TRP A 82 0.04 5.50 12.32
N PHE A 83 0.47 6.44 13.17
CA PHE A 83 1.62 6.24 14.05
C PHE A 83 1.46 7.00 15.36
N GLU A 84 2.14 6.51 16.39
CA GLU A 84 2.32 7.17 17.69
C GLU A 84 3.80 7.54 17.85
N THR A 85 4.07 8.62 18.59
CA THR A 85 5.41 9.13 18.85
C THR A 85 5.72 9.12 20.34
N GLU A 86 7.00 9.05 20.70
CA GLU A 86 7.47 8.99 22.10
C GLU A 86 7.08 10.23 22.92
N ARG A 87 6.91 11.37 22.24
CA ARG A 87 6.35 12.61 22.78
C ARG A 87 5.28 13.15 21.84
N PRO A 88 4.33 13.97 22.31
CA PRO A 88 3.42 14.71 21.44
C PRO A 88 4.20 15.56 20.43
N LEU A 89 3.70 15.59 19.19
CA LEU A 89 4.15 16.48 18.11
C LEU A 89 2.95 17.30 17.63
N SER A 90 3.18 18.58 17.32
CA SER A 90 2.21 19.35 16.55
C SER A 90 2.24 18.95 15.08
N VAL A 91 1.16 19.25 14.35
CA VAL A 91 1.09 19.02 12.91
C VAL A 91 2.16 19.86 12.18
N GLU A 92 2.45 21.05 12.67
CA GLU A 92 3.48 21.94 12.14
C GLU A 92 4.89 21.36 12.29
N GLU A 93 5.20 20.73 13.43
CA GLU A 93 6.48 20.02 13.64
C GLU A 93 6.64 18.89 12.61
N ILE A 94 5.59 18.11 12.37
CA ILE A 94 5.59 17.00 11.41
C ILE A 94 5.80 17.53 9.98
N ARG A 95 5.06 18.56 9.57
CA ARG A 95 5.18 19.18 8.24
C ARG A 95 6.60 19.67 7.99
N HIS A 96 7.20 20.35 8.96
CA HIS A 96 8.57 20.86 8.86
C HIS A 96 9.60 19.74 8.74
N ALA A 97 9.41 18.65 9.48
CA ALA A 97 10.26 17.46 9.38
C ALA A 97 10.17 16.83 7.98
N LEU A 98 8.96 16.67 7.44
CA LEU A 98 8.72 16.10 6.10
C LEU A 98 9.30 16.98 4.99
N GLN A 99 9.16 18.30 5.07
CA GLN A 99 9.75 19.24 4.09
C GLN A 99 11.28 19.18 4.04
N LYS A 100 11.92 18.85 5.17
CA LYS A 100 13.39 18.74 5.27
C LYS A 100 13.92 17.35 4.94
N ALA A 101 13.06 16.34 4.90
CA ALA A 101 13.46 14.95 4.70
C ALA A 101 13.93 14.73 3.25
N PRO A 102 15.16 14.23 3.02
CA PRO A 102 15.66 13.96 1.68
C PRO A 102 14.77 12.96 0.93
N GLY A 103 14.39 13.29 -0.31
CA GLY A 103 13.54 12.44 -1.15
C GLY A 103 12.03 12.51 -0.83
N VAL A 104 11.62 13.34 0.13
CA VAL A 104 10.21 13.59 0.47
C VAL A 104 9.76 14.91 -0.15
N SER A 105 8.56 14.92 -0.72
CA SER A 105 7.86 16.13 -1.15
C SER A 105 6.56 16.22 -0.37
N LEU A 106 6.39 17.27 0.43
CA LEU A 106 5.15 17.49 1.17
C LEU A 106 4.10 18.10 0.23
N VAL A 107 3.01 17.36 0.01
CA VAL A 107 1.80 17.84 -0.67
C VAL A 107 0.65 17.74 0.33
N ASP A 108 0.29 18.87 0.93
CA ASP A 108 -0.70 18.95 2.01
C ASP A 108 -1.48 20.27 1.90
N ASP A 109 -2.42 20.32 0.96
CA ASP A 109 -3.43 21.38 0.80
C ASP A 109 -4.80 20.74 0.55
N PRO A 110 -5.48 20.24 1.58
CA PRO A 110 -6.75 19.53 1.41
C PRO A 110 -7.94 20.45 1.08
N GLN A 111 -7.75 21.78 1.10
CA GLN A 111 -8.83 22.76 0.96
C GLN A 111 -8.88 23.44 -0.42
N HIS A 112 -7.83 23.31 -1.23
CA HIS A 112 -7.75 23.87 -2.59
C HIS A 112 -7.36 22.80 -3.61
#